data_AF-H0I438-F1
#
_entry.id   AF-H0I438-F1
#
_cell.length_a   1.000
_cell.length_b   1.000
_cell.length_c   1.000
_cell.angle_alpha   90.00
_cell.angle_beta   90.00
_cell.angle_gamma   90.00
#
_symmetry.space_group_name_H-M   'P 1'
#
loop_
_entity.id
_entity.type
_entity.pdbx_description
1 polymer ?
#
loop_
_entity_poly.entity_id
_entity_poly.type
_entity_poly.pdbx_seq_one_letter_code
_entity_poly.pdbx_strand_id
1 'polypeptide(L)' 'ELTGVVAEQVSEDMALIARGEELDLPWRRLRVLIDYELLEIVAPALLGGSLRGSRTSLGWSEKGAQFMCG' A
#
# COMPACT_ATOMS: atom_id res chain seq x y z
N GLU A 1 -0.38 18.30 3.86
CA GLU A 1 0.70 17.99 2.92
C GLU A 1 1.68 17.00 3.54
N LEU A 2 2.28 16.12 2.74
CA LEU A 2 3.41 15.29 3.13
C LEU A 2 4.68 16.16 3.09
N THR A 3 5.45 16.20 4.17
CA THR A 3 6.68 16.99 4.25
C THR A 3 7.89 16.15 3.82
N GLY A 4 8.98 16.77 3.34
CA GLY A 4 10.06 16.11 2.59
C GLY A 4 10.49 14.72 3.07
N VAL A 5 10.89 14.57 4.34
CA VAL A 5 11.33 13.27 4.91
C VAL A 5 10.19 12.24 4.95
N VAL A 6 8.96 12.69 5.19
CA VAL A 6 7.78 11.82 5.22
C VAL A 6 7.41 11.39 3.79
N ALA A 7 7.55 12.28 2.80
CA ALA A 7 7.28 11.97 1.39
C ALA A 7 8.25 10.93 0.82
N GLU A 8 9.55 11.03 1.13
CA GLU A 8 10.56 10.05 0.71
C GLU A 8 10.26 8.68 1.32
N GLN A 9 9.98 8.63 2.62
CA GLN A 9 9.66 7.38 3.30
C GLN A 9 8.39 6.71 2.75
N VAL A 10 7.38 7.54 2.44
CA VAL A 10 6.11 7.11 1.82
C VAL A 10 6.34 6.53 0.43
N SER A 11 7.25 7.11 -0.37
CA SER A 11 7.59 6.58 -1.70
C SER A 11 8.25 5.20 -1.62
N GLU A 12 9.18 5.00 -0.67
CA GLU A 12 9.81 3.70 -0.43
C GLU A 12 8.80 2.63 -0.01
N ASP A 13 7.87 3.00 0.88
CA ASP A 13 6.78 2.13 1.31
C ASP A 13 5.86 1.71 0.17
N MET A 14 5.46 2.68 -0.65
CA MET A 14 4.63 2.44 -1.83
C MET A 14 5.34 1.54 -2.85
N ALA A 15 6.67 1.68 -3.00
CA ALA A 15 7.47 0.84 -3.87
C ALA A 15 7.56 -0.62 -3.37
N LEU A 16 7.65 -0.85 -2.06
CA LEU A 16 7.61 -2.19 -1.45
C LEU A 16 6.26 -2.88 -1.74
N ILE A 17 5.16 -2.13 -1.63
CA ILE A 17 3.81 -2.65 -1.93
C ILE A 17 3.65 -3.00 -3.42
N ALA A 18 4.19 -2.17 -4.32
CA ALA A 18 4.18 -2.46 -5.77
C ALA A 18 4.86 -3.79 -6.12
N ARG A 19 5.88 -4.17 -5.34
CA ARG A 19 6.64 -5.41 -5.53
C ARG A 19 6.01 -6.63 -4.85
N GLY A 20 4.93 -6.45 -4.08
CA GLY A 20 4.34 -7.53 -3.29
C GLY A 20 5.15 -7.86 -2.03
N GLU A 21 5.98 -6.92 -1.56
CA GLU A 21 6.84 -7.05 -0.36
C GLU A 21 6.18 -6.41 0.87
N GLU A 22 4.86 -6.18 0.85
CA GLU A 22 4.11 -5.49 1.91
C GLU A 22 4.00 -6.29 3.21
N LEU A 23 4.24 -7.60 3.17
CA LEU A 23 4.16 -8.48 4.34
C LEU A 23 5.19 -8.12 5.42
N ASP A 24 6.31 -7.51 5.03
CA ASP A 24 7.37 -7.08 5.93
C ASP A 24 7.21 -5.62 6.40
N LEU A 25 6.19 -4.90 5.89
CA LEU A 25 5.92 -3.53 6.30
C LEU A 25 5.22 -3.47 7.67
N PRO A 26 5.79 -2.74 8.65
CA PRO A 26 5.10 -2.48 9.90
C PRO A 26 3.74 -1.81 9.68
N TRP A 27 2.70 -2.29 10.36
CA TRP A 27 1.34 -1.72 10.27
C TRP A 27 1.28 -0.21 10.49
N ARG A 28 2.20 0.35 11.30
CA ARG A 28 2.30 1.80 11.50
C ARG A 28 2.61 2.56 10.21
N ARG A 29 3.43 2.01 9.31
CA ARG A 29 3.77 2.61 8.01
C ARG A 29 2.60 2.50 7.03
N LEU A 30 1.96 1.32 6.99
CA LEU A 30 0.72 1.12 6.23
C LEU A 30 -0.41 2.08 6.67
N ARG A 31 -0.54 2.33 7.97
CA ARG A 31 -1.53 3.29 8.50
C ARG A 31 -1.32 4.69 7.94
N VAL A 32 -0.08 5.17 7.87
CA VAL A 32 0.23 6.49 7.30
C VAL A 32 -0.26 6.56 5.86
N LEU A 33 0.05 5.55 5.04
CA LEU A 33 -0.40 5.52 3.65
C LEU A 33 -1.92 5.51 3.50
N ILE A 34 -2.63 4.80 4.38
CA ILE A 34 -4.10 4.78 4.43
C ILE A 34 -4.65 6.16 4.86
N ASP A 35 -4.06 6.77 5.89
CA ASP A 35 -4.48 8.07 6.41
C ASP A 35 -4.31 9.19 5.37
N TYR A 36 -3.33 9.05 4.46
CA TYR A 36 -3.13 9.94 3.33
C TYR A 36 -3.91 9.53 2.06
N GLU A 37 -4.73 8.49 2.12
CA GLU A 37 -5.53 7.94 1.01
C GLU A 37 -4.66 7.52 -0.18
N LEU A 38 -3.43 7.06 0.06
CA LEU A 38 -2.50 6.59 -0.97
C LEU A 38 -2.68 5.09 -1.27
N LEU A 39 -3.25 4.36 -0.32
CA LEU A 39 -3.61 2.95 -0.46
C LEU A 39 -5.11 2.74 -0.30
N GLU A 40 -5.59 1.75 -1.03
CA GLU A 40 -6.93 1.19 -0.86
C GLU A 40 -6.83 -0.24 -0.36
N ILE A 41 -7.67 -0.56 0.63
CA ILE A 41 -7.89 -1.94 1.07
C ILE A 41 -8.83 -2.58 0.04
N VAL A 42 -8.26 -3.44 -0.81
CA VAL A 42 -9.01 -4.22 -1.78
C VAL A 42 -9.43 -5.53 -1.12
N ALA A 43 -10.74 -5.68 -0.90
CA ALA A 43 -11.35 -6.92 -0.41
C ALA A 43 -12.57 -7.30 -1.27
N PRO A 44 -12.80 -8.59 -1.55
CA PRO A 44 -11.93 -9.75 -1.31
C PRO A 44 -11.04 -10.05 -2.52
N ALA A 45 -9.73 -10.24 -2.29
CA ALA A 45 -8.90 -10.95 -3.27
C ALA A 45 -9.25 -12.44 -3.18
N LEU A 46 -10.06 -12.95 -4.11
CA LEU A 46 -10.40 -14.37 -4.20
C LEU A 46 -9.17 -15.15 -4.67
N LEU A 47 -8.36 -15.63 -3.72
CA LEU A 47 -7.23 -16.51 -4.02
C LEU A 47 -7.71 -17.96 -4.15
N GLY A 48 -7.52 -18.54 -5.34
CA GLY A 48 -7.72 -19.97 -5.59
C GLY A 48 -6.54 -20.82 -5.13
N GLY A 49 -6.74 -22.13 -4.97
CA GLY A 49 -5.68 -23.09 -4.65
C GLY A 49 -5.31 -23.16 -3.16
N SER A 50 -4.02 -23.42 -2.86
CA SER A 50 -3.51 -23.67 -1.49
C SER A 50 -3.58 -22.44 -0.55
N LEU A 51 -3.93 -21.26 -1.09
CA LEU A 51 -4.03 -19.97 -0.37
C LEU A 51 -5.49 -19.58 -0.06
N ARG A 52 -6.39 -20.56 0.07
CA ARG A 52 -7.82 -20.36 0.27
C ARG A 52 -8.11 -19.60 1.57
N GLY A 53 -8.39 -18.31 1.46
CA GLY A 53 -8.73 -17.42 2.57
C GLY A 53 -8.99 -16.00 2.08
N SER A 54 -9.77 -15.23 2.84
CA SER A 54 -9.97 -13.80 2.57
C SER A 54 -8.70 -13.04 2.95
N ARG A 55 -7.78 -12.86 2.00
CA ARG A 55 -6.69 -11.91 2.17
C ARG A 55 -7.19 -10.53 1.81
N THR A 56 -7.07 -9.61 2.75
CA THR A 56 -7.07 -8.18 2.47
C THR A 56 -5.84 -7.88 1.62
N SER A 57 -6.05 -7.56 0.34
CA SER A 57 -5.00 -7.05 -0.53
C SER A 57 -4.93 -5.54 -0.41
N LEU A 58 -3.74 -4.97 -0.60
CA LEU A 58 -3.54 -3.53 -0.67
C LEU A 58 -3.32 -3.17 -2.13
N GLY A 59 -4.09 -2.21 -2.63
CA GLY A 59 -3.90 -1.59 -3.94
C GLY A 59 -3.52 -0.13 -3.78
N TRP A 60 -2.95 0.46 -4.81
CA TRP A 60 -2.79 1.91 -4.88
C TRP A 60 -4.14 2.56 -5.15
N SER A 61 -4.42 3.67 -4.48
CA SER A 61 -5.50 4.55 -4.89
C SER A 61 -5.09 5.34 -6.13
N GLU A 62 -6.03 6.01 -6.79
CA GLU A 62 -5.73 6.97 -7.87
C GLU A 62 -4.75 8.06 -7.40
N LYS A 63 -4.91 8.54 -6.16
CA LYS A 63 -4.03 9.53 -5.53
C LYS A 63 -2.63 8.95 -5.26
N GLY A 64 -2.56 7.69 -4.85
CA GLY A 64 -1.30 6.96 -4.69
C GLY A 64 -0.57 6.75 -6.01
N ALA A 65 -1.30 6.42 -7.08
CA ALA A 65 -0.76 6.29 -8.42
C ALA A 65 -0.19 7.61 -8.93
N GLN A 66 -0.92 8.72 -8.76
CA GLN A 66 -0.44 10.07 -9.12
C GLN A 66 0.77 10.51 -8.29
N PHE A 67 0.82 10.13 -7.01
CA PHE A 67 1.98 10.39 -6.15
C PHE A 67 3.23 9.63 -6.63
N MET A 68 3.08 8.40 -7.10
CA MET A 68 4.19 7.57 -7.60
C MET A 68 4.64 7.94 -9.02
N CYS A 69 3.71 8.35 -9.87
CA CYS A 69 3.94 8.68 -11.28
C CYS A 69 4.20 10.17 -11.54
N GLY A 70 4.49 10.95 -10.49
CA GLY A 70 4.74 12.39 -10.56
C GLY A 70 5.70 12.82 -11.66
#